data_AF-A0A6P6ADK7-F1
#
_entry.id   AF-A0A6P6ADK7-F1
#
_cell.length_a   1.000
_cell.length_b   1.000
_cell.length_c   1.000
_cell.angle_alpha   90.00
_cell.angle_beta   90.00
_cell.angle_gamma   90.00
#
_symmetry.space_group_name_H-M   'P 1'
#
loop_
_entity.id
_entity.type
_entity.pdbx_description
1 polymer ?
#
loop_
_entity_poly.entity_id
_entity_poly.type
_entity_poly.pdbx_seq_one_letter_code
_entity_poly.pdbx_strand_id
1 'polypeptide(L)'
;MEGGKEIQRAKPIAIFMAFGTKGDVYPIAAIAAAFATDQNGYDVVFITHSAHENLSSHLEKKNVMYVPISSPPVLSSNGTDDKTGSPELEFSKQKKVITKEHRRECCSAVERIFGDGPSLEGDFIAINFFALEGWSLGELFRVCCVVVAPYVVPYSAPSYFERHFRNELPLLYKYLQEAPADKACWKDVIHWMWPLFSENWESWRKEDLNLSPYPFTDPVTGLPTWHDRPPSPLLLYGFSKEIVECPDYWPSNARVCGFWFLPIEWQFSCQECREISTLLSSGHLTTDEMCSAHAELQYFLKTPLSMPPIFVGLSSIGSMGFMRNPQAFVQVLQSVLGITCYRFILFTAGYEPLDAAIQEIANEASSISNQRQLIQNGITLSDGRLFCFSGMIPYTWLFPRCAAAIHHGGSGSTAAALYAENTIGTSIRVAANVLSQAIHDALSPRVKARALEICKRISLEDGVSEAVKILKEEIGRTI
;
A
#
# COMPACT_ATOMS: atom_id res chain seq x y z
N MET A 1 -39.25 30.85 14.54
CA MET A 1 -39.21 29.44 14.14
C MET A 1 -39.08 29.41 12.63
N GLU A 2 -37.89 29.67 12.12
CA GLU A 2 -37.56 29.40 10.72
C GLU A 2 -37.14 27.94 10.66
N GLY A 3 -37.97 27.12 10.03
CA GLY A 3 -37.66 25.72 9.77
C GLY A 3 -36.49 25.65 8.79
N GLY A 4 -35.31 25.28 9.29
CA GLY A 4 -34.23 24.84 8.44
C GLY A 4 -34.71 23.62 7.66
N LYS A 5 -34.85 23.76 6.34
CA LYS A 5 -35.00 22.62 5.46
C LYS A 5 -33.72 21.81 5.59
N GLU A 6 -33.77 20.68 6.30
CA GLU A 6 -32.75 19.63 6.16
C GLU A 6 -32.66 19.28 4.67
N ILE A 7 -31.51 19.60 4.07
CA ILE A 7 -31.24 19.23 2.69
C ILE A 7 -31.04 17.72 2.70
N GLN A 8 -32.09 16.99 2.34
CA GLN A 8 -32.06 15.54 2.27
C GLN A 8 -31.09 15.14 1.15
N ARG A 9 -30.09 14.31 1.48
CA ARG A 9 -29.05 13.89 0.54
C ARG A 9 -29.69 13.12 -0.62
N ALA A 10 -29.30 13.44 -1.85
CA ALA A 10 -29.89 12.88 -3.07
C ALA A 10 -29.16 11.65 -3.62
N LYS A 11 -27.93 11.37 -3.15
CA LYS A 11 -27.06 10.31 -3.64
C LYS A 11 -26.49 9.48 -2.48
N PRO A 12 -26.32 8.15 -2.63
CA PRO A 12 -25.56 7.36 -1.68
C PRO A 12 -24.08 7.75 -1.67
N ILE A 13 -23.42 7.57 -0.53
CA ILE A 13 -22.00 7.89 -0.32
C ILE A 13 -21.17 6.62 -0.27
N ALA A 14 -20.07 6.61 -1.01
CA ALA A 14 -19.02 5.60 -0.93
C ALA A 14 -17.77 6.20 -0.31
N ILE A 15 -17.46 5.84 0.94
CA ILE A 15 -16.21 6.26 1.59
C ILE A 15 -15.16 5.16 1.42
N PHE A 16 -14.03 5.46 0.80
CA PHE A 16 -12.86 4.59 0.76
C PHE A 16 -11.83 5.13 1.75
N MET A 17 -11.54 4.37 2.80
CA MET A 17 -10.51 4.66 3.79
C MET A 17 -9.32 3.74 3.58
N ALA A 18 -8.15 4.32 3.30
CA ALA A 18 -6.93 3.56 3.10
C ALA A 18 -5.76 4.24 3.78
N PHE A 19 -5.09 3.52 4.68
CA PHE A 19 -3.90 4.01 5.38
C PHE A 19 -2.70 3.09 5.12
N GLY A 20 -1.50 3.57 5.42
CA GLY A 20 -0.23 2.92 5.12
C GLY A 20 0.55 3.62 4.00
N THR A 21 1.49 2.89 3.44
CA THR A 21 2.41 3.37 2.40
C THR A 21 1.72 3.44 1.03
N LYS A 22 2.46 3.86 -0.01
CA LYS A 22 1.91 3.96 -1.38
C LYS A 22 1.32 2.64 -1.88
N GLY A 23 1.95 1.51 -1.55
CA GLY A 23 1.47 0.18 -1.93
C GLY A 23 0.14 -0.20 -1.29
N ASP A 24 -0.18 0.40 -0.13
CA ASP A 24 -1.41 0.13 0.61
C ASP A 24 -2.56 1.01 0.17
N VAL A 25 -2.25 2.23 -0.31
CA VAL A 25 -3.22 3.30 -0.56
C VAL A 25 -3.56 3.45 -2.05
N TYR A 26 -2.56 3.48 -2.92
CA TYR A 26 -2.76 3.84 -4.33
C TYR A 26 -3.65 2.85 -5.08
N PRO A 27 -3.53 1.51 -4.88
CA PRO A 27 -4.42 0.57 -5.53
C PRO A 27 -5.90 0.80 -5.20
N ILE A 28 -6.19 1.17 -3.94
CA ILE A 28 -7.56 1.45 -3.49
C ILE A 28 -8.04 2.80 -4.02
N ALA A 29 -7.15 3.79 -4.13
CA ALA A 29 -7.47 5.05 -4.83
C ALA A 29 -7.87 4.80 -6.29
N ALA A 30 -7.23 3.84 -6.98
CA ALA A 30 -7.61 3.44 -8.33
C ALA A 30 -9.00 2.76 -8.35
N ILE A 31 -9.31 1.90 -7.37
CA ILE A 31 -10.67 1.35 -7.21
C ILE A 31 -11.70 2.46 -6.99
N ALA A 32 -11.44 3.41 -6.08
CA ALA A 32 -12.36 4.52 -5.79
C ALA A 32 -12.63 5.38 -7.02
N ALA A 33 -11.58 5.71 -7.79
CA ALA A 33 -11.69 6.46 -9.04
C ALA A 33 -12.45 5.70 -10.14
N ALA A 34 -12.20 4.39 -10.28
CA ALA A 34 -12.92 3.55 -11.23
C ALA A 34 -14.40 3.40 -10.82
N PHE A 35 -14.67 3.20 -9.54
CA PHE A 35 -16.00 3.14 -8.97
C PHE A 35 -16.77 4.45 -9.21
N ALA A 36 -16.17 5.61 -8.94
CA ALA A 36 -16.80 6.91 -9.18
C ALA A 36 -17.15 7.15 -10.66
N THR A 37 -16.28 6.70 -11.57
CA THR A 37 -16.50 6.81 -13.02
C THR A 37 -17.64 5.90 -13.48
N ASP A 38 -17.71 4.68 -12.95
CA ASP A 38 -18.72 3.69 -13.31
C ASP A 38 -20.08 3.97 -12.63
N GLN A 39 -20.06 4.50 -11.41
CA GLN A 39 -21.22 4.76 -10.56
C GLN A 39 -21.46 6.26 -10.34
N ASN A 40 -21.85 6.98 -11.42
CA ASN A 40 -22.16 8.42 -11.37
C ASN A 40 -23.28 8.83 -10.37
N GLY A 41 -24.05 7.84 -9.90
CA GLY A 41 -25.07 8.00 -8.88
C GLY A 41 -24.53 8.14 -7.45
N TYR A 42 -23.24 7.88 -7.22
CA TYR A 42 -22.61 7.97 -5.91
C TYR A 42 -21.83 9.27 -5.72
N ASP A 43 -21.77 9.74 -4.48
CA ASP A 43 -20.75 10.68 -4.03
C ASP A 43 -19.60 9.89 -3.41
N VAL A 44 -18.43 9.93 -4.04
CA VAL A 44 -17.28 9.10 -3.66
C VAL A 44 -16.24 9.93 -2.91
N VAL A 45 -15.80 9.42 -1.76
CA VAL A 45 -14.84 10.09 -0.89
C VAL A 45 -13.66 9.17 -0.62
N PHE A 46 -12.45 9.70 -0.64
CA PHE A 46 -11.22 8.98 -0.34
C PHE A 46 -10.51 9.62 0.86
N ILE A 47 -10.43 8.87 1.96
CA ILE A 47 -9.78 9.29 3.20
C ILE A 47 -8.43 8.57 3.32
N THR A 48 -7.34 9.34 3.44
CA THR A 48 -5.98 8.79 3.62
C THR A 48 -5.03 9.78 4.29
N HIS A 49 -3.77 9.40 4.50
CA HIS A 49 -2.74 10.27 5.04
C HIS A 49 -2.52 11.52 4.18
N SER A 50 -2.34 12.68 4.82
CA SER A 50 -1.92 13.93 4.15
C SER A 50 -0.63 13.78 3.33
N ALA A 51 0.24 12.84 3.73
CA ALA A 51 1.47 12.50 2.99
C ALA A 51 1.22 12.00 1.55
N HIS A 52 -0.02 11.59 1.21
CA HIS A 52 -0.42 11.18 -0.15
C HIS A 52 -1.19 12.27 -0.90
N GLU A 53 -1.03 13.54 -0.54
CA GLU A 53 -1.71 14.69 -1.15
C GLU A 53 -1.58 14.76 -2.68
N ASN A 54 -0.52 14.20 -3.25
CA ASN A 54 -0.33 14.13 -4.69
C ASN A 54 -1.44 13.35 -5.43
N LEU A 55 -2.19 12.48 -4.73
CA LEU A 55 -3.38 11.80 -5.27
C LEU A 55 -4.57 12.75 -5.48
N SER A 56 -4.66 13.87 -4.74
CA SER A 56 -5.83 14.77 -4.76
C SER A 56 -6.22 15.19 -6.18
N SER A 57 -5.26 15.67 -6.97
CA SER A 57 -5.47 16.09 -8.36
C SER A 57 -5.91 14.96 -9.29
N HIS A 58 -5.52 13.72 -9.00
CA HIS A 58 -5.92 12.54 -9.77
C HIS A 58 -7.34 12.11 -9.43
N LEU A 59 -7.69 12.15 -8.15
CA LEU A 59 -9.01 11.82 -7.62
C LEU A 59 -10.07 12.86 -8.02
N GLU A 60 -9.72 14.15 -7.96
CA GLU A 60 -10.62 15.24 -8.35
C GLU A 60 -11.04 15.13 -9.82
N LYS A 61 -10.12 14.79 -10.72
CA LYS A 61 -10.41 14.53 -12.15
C LYS A 61 -11.41 13.39 -12.38
N LYS A 62 -11.61 12.54 -11.37
CA LYS A 62 -12.53 11.40 -11.38
C LYS A 62 -13.74 11.62 -10.47
N ASN A 63 -13.98 12.86 -10.05
CA ASN A 63 -15.05 13.25 -9.13
C ASN A 63 -15.01 12.52 -7.78
N VAL A 64 -13.81 12.21 -7.29
CA VAL A 64 -13.60 11.65 -5.95
C VAL A 64 -13.10 12.74 -5.01
N MET A 65 -13.83 12.99 -3.91
CA MET A 65 -13.42 13.96 -2.91
C MET A 65 -12.27 13.41 -2.08
N TYR A 66 -11.14 14.11 -2.04
CA TYR A 66 -9.99 13.76 -1.20
C TYR A 66 -10.11 14.38 0.19
N VAL A 67 -9.89 13.58 1.24
CA VAL A 67 -9.91 14.02 2.64
C VAL A 67 -8.62 13.56 3.34
N PRO A 68 -7.72 14.50 3.70
CA PRO A 68 -6.46 14.16 4.34
C PRO A 68 -6.62 13.95 5.86
N ILE A 69 -5.83 13.02 6.39
CA ILE A 69 -5.62 12.76 7.83
C ILE A 69 -4.15 12.98 8.15
N SER A 70 -3.84 13.72 9.22
CA SER A 70 -2.50 14.23 9.54
C SER A 70 -1.49 13.15 9.93
N SER A 71 -1.97 12.00 10.42
CA SER A 71 -1.11 10.90 10.86
C SER A 71 -0.13 10.46 9.76
N PRO A 72 1.11 10.08 10.08
CA PRO A 72 2.08 9.65 9.08
C PRO A 72 1.80 8.21 8.59
N PRO A 73 2.11 7.89 7.32
CA PRO A 73 2.06 6.53 6.78
C PRO A 73 2.90 5.48 7.51
N VAL A 74 4.00 5.93 8.12
CA VAL A 74 4.97 5.07 8.82
C VAL A 74 5.34 5.75 10.13
N LEU A 75 5.26 5.01 11.22
CA LEU A 75 5.76 5.43 12.53
C LEU A 75 7.21 4.95 12.66
N SER A 76 8.17 5.86 12.56
CA SER A 76 9.57 5.54 12.84
C SER A 76 9.85 5.62 14.35
N SER A 77 10.70 4.72 14.84
CA SER A 77 11.24 4.77 16.21
C SER A 77 12.34 5.82 16.38
N ASN A 78 12.67 6.57 15.32
CA ASN A 78 13.90 7.35 15.26
C ASN A 78 13.60 8.84 15.41
N GLY A 79 13.85 9.34 16.62
CA GLY A 79 13.93 10.76 16.92
C GLY A 79 14.91 10.99 18.07
N THR A 80 16.13 11.39 17.72
CA THR A 80 17.23 11.89 18.56
C THR A 80 18.05 10.86 19.34
N ASP A 81 19.34 10.78 19.00
CA ASP A 81 20.46 10.19 19.76
C ASP A 81 20.72 10.90 21.11
N ASP A 82 19.74 11.62 21.66
CA ASP A 82 19.91 12.42 22.86
C ASP A 82 18.63 12.38 23.71
N LYS A 83 18.61 11.47 24.70
CA LYS A 83 18.11 11.65 26.09
C LYS A 83 17.79 10.32 26.77
N THR A 84 18.59 10.00 27.79
CA THR A 84 18.33 9.42 29.13
C THR A 84 17.03 8.64 29.50
N GLY A 85 16.16 8.24 28.58
CA GLY A 85 14.98 7.38 28.82
C GLY A 85 15.04 6.06 28.04
N SER A 86 14.25 5.05 28.43
CA SER A 86 14.12 3.81 27.67
C SER A 86 13.36 4.08 26.35
N PRO A 87 13.97 3.91 25.16
CA PRO A 87 13.38 4.30 23.86
C PRO A 87 12.01 3.67 23.57
N GLU A 88 11.78 2.44 24.04
CA GLU A 88 10.54 1.69 23.83
C GLU A 88 9.32 2.34 24.52
N LEU A 89 9.52 2.93 25.70
CA LEU A 89 8.44 3.56 26.45
C LEU A 89 8.00 4.87 25.79
N GLU A 90 8.94 5.63 25.24
CA GLU A 90 8.66 6.87 24.51
C GLU A 90 7.95 6.59 23.17
N PHE A 91 8.40 5.58 22.41
CA PHE A 91 7.71 5.16 21.19
C PHE A 91 6.27 4.70 21.46
N SER A 92 6.06 3.90 22.52
CA SER A 92 4.73 3.43 22.91
C SER A 92 3.78 4.58 23.26
N LYS A 93 4.26 5.59 24.01
CA LYS A 93 3.49 6.80 24.31
C LYS A 93 3.16 7.59 23.06
N GLN A 94 4.16 7.85 22.20
CA GLN A 94 3.97 8.59 20.96
C GLN A 94 2.98 7.90 20.03
N LYS A 95 3.08 6.58 19.88
CA LYS A 95 2.14 5.75 19.11
C LYS A 95 0.71 5.90 19.63
N LYS A 96 0.51 5.88 20.95
CA LYS A 96 -0.83 6.09 21.55
C LYS A 96 -1.40 7.47 21.24
N VAL A 97 -0.59 8.53 21.35
CA VAL A 97 -1.01 9.90 21.02
C VAL A 97 -1.41 10.01 19.55
N ILE A 98 -0.57 9.52 18.64
CA ILE A 98 -0.85 9.56 17.19
C ILE A 98 -2.09 8.73 16.85
N THR A 99 -2.26 7.55 17.46
CA THR A 99 -3.44 6.70 17.24
C THR A 99 -4.72 7.39 17.71
N LYS A 100 -4.68 8.07 18.86
CA LYS A 100 -5.84 8.82 19.36
C LYS A 100 -6.21 9.97 18.44
N GLU A 101 -5.22 10.73 17.97
CA GLU A 101 -5.44 11.82 17.04
C GLU A 101 -5.97 11.33 15.69
N HIS A 102 -5.34 10.29 15.14
CA HIS A 102 -5.77 9.64 13.89
C HIS A 102 -7.25 9.25 13.93
N ARG A 103 -7.67 8.59 15.02
CA ARG A 103 -9.07 8.19 15.21
C ARG A 103 -10.01 9.38 15.29
N ARG A 104 -9.63 10.43 16.04
CA ARG A 104 -10.41 11.67 16.14
C ARG A 104 -10.63 12.29 14.76
N GLU A 105 -9.57 12.43 13.97
CA GLU A 105 -9.68 12.99 12.62
C GLU A 105 -10.54 12.11 11.69
N CYS A 106 -10.41 10.78 11.79
CA CYS A 106 -11.27 9.86 11.04
C CYS A 106 -12.75 10.01 11.42
N CYS A 107 -13.07 10.09 12.73
CA CYS A 107 -14.44 10.32 13.20
C CYS A 107 -14.98 11.63 12.64
N SER A 108 -14.27 12.75 12.85
CA SER A 108 -14.69 14.07 12.38
C SER A 108 -14.82 14.15 10.86
N ALA A 109 -13.97 13.42 10.11
CA ALA A 109 -14.10 13.32 8.67
C ALA A 109 -15.40 12.62 8.26
N VAL A 110 -15.68 11.45 8.84
CA VAL A 110 -16.87 10.65 8.50
C VAL A 110 -18.15 11.32 8.98
N GLU A 111 -18.16 11.93 10.17
CA GLU A 111 -19.26 12.76 10.69
C GLU A 111 -19.60 13.91 9.74
N ARG A 112 -18.60 14.62 9.21
CA ARG A 112 -18.82 15.70 8.25
C ARG A 112 -19.38 15.22 6.91
N ILE A 113 -19.05 13.98 6.51
CA ILE A 113 -19.46 13.41 5.22
C ILE A 113 -20.89 12.87 5.29
N PHE A 114 -21.20 12.03 6.29
CA PHE A 114 -22.56 11.49 6.45
C PHE A 114 -23.52 12.52 7.07
N GLY A 115 -23.01 13.41 7.93
CA GLY A 115 -23.79 14.40 8.66
C GLY A 115 -24.72 13.77 9.70
N ASP A 116 -25.68 14.57 10.18
CA ASP A 116 -26.72 14.13 11.12
C ASP A 116 -27.94 13.49 10.41
N GLY A 117 -27.93 13.45 9.07
CA GLY A 117 -29.01 12.89 8.27
C GLY A 117 -29.04 11.35 8.29
N PRO A 118 -30.17 10.72 7.93
CA PRO A 118 -30.25 9.27 7.86
C PRO A 118 -29.34 8.73 6.75
N SER A 119 -28.67 7.61 7.01
CA SER A 119 -27.94 6.84 6.01
C SER A 119 -28.88 6.37 4.90
N LEU A 120 -28.41 6.41 3.67
CA LEU A 120 -29.17 5.95 2.51
C LEU A 120 -28.83 4.51 2.18
N GLU A 121 -29.76 3.85 1.52
CA GLU A 121 -29.50 2.57 0.88
C GLU A 121 -28.34 2.69 -0.11
N GLY A 122 -27.40 1.75 -0.03
CA GLY A 122 -26.19 1.75 -0.82
C GLY A 122 -25.01 2.53 -0.23
N ASP A 123 -25.17 3.23 0.91
CA ASP A 123 -24.04 3.82 1.63
C ASP A 123 -23.08 2.73 2.14
N PHE A 124 -21.78 2.95 1.97
CA PHE A 124 -20.77 2.04 2.51
C PHE A 124 -19.44 2.71 2.82
N ILE A 125 -18.67 2.04 3.69
CA ILE A 125 -17.26 2.34 3.96
C ILE A 125 -16.42 1.16 3.49
N ALA A 126 -15.52 1.39 2.54
CA ALA A 126 -14.50 0.44 2.13
C ALA A 126 -13.17 0.72 2.85
N ILE A 127 -12.59 -0.27 3.51
CA ILE A 127 -11.37 -0.14 4.32
C ILE A 127 -10.27 -1.07 3.85
N ASN A 128 -9.00 -0.69 4.05
CA ASN A 128 -7.90 -1.67 4.07
C ASN A 128 -7.61 -2.13 5.50
N PHE A 129 -6.68 -3.08 5.66
CA PHE A 129 -6.30 -3.61 6.98
C PHE A 129 -5.56 -2.62 7.89
N PHE A 130 -5.24 -1.41 7.41
CA PHE A 130 -4.70 -0.32 8.21
C PHE A 130 -5.74 0.75 8.57
N ALA A 131 -6.99 0.61 8.10
CA ALA A 131 -8.10 1.54 8.32
C ALA A 131 -9.25 0.90 9.10
N LEU A 132 -8.92 0.08 10.11
CA LEU A 132 -9.88 -0.70 10.89
C LEU A 132 -10.88 0.17 11.69
N GLU A 133 -10.56 1.44 11.91
CA GLU A 133 -11.47 2.46 12.42
C GLU A 133 -12.79 2.49 11.64
N GLY A 134 -12.71 2.34 10.31
CA GLY A 134 -13.88 2.35 9.44
C GLY A 134 -14.88 1.23 9.72
N TRP A 135 -14.49 0.14 10.39
CA TRP A 135 -15.44 -0.86 10.89
C TRP A 135 -16.35 -0.28 11.98
N SER A 136 -15.75 0.36 12.99
CA SER A 136 -16.52 0.96 14.10
C SER A 136 -17.33 2.17 13.64
N LEU A 137 -16.81 2.93 12.68
CA LEU A 137 -17.54 4.02 12.05
C LEU A 137 -18.71 3.49 11.20
N GLY A 138 -18.53 2.38 10.48
CA GLY A 138 -19.62 1.72 9.78
C GLY A 138 -20.76 1.30 10.70
N GLU A 139 -20.41 0.75 11.87
CA GLU A 139 -21.37 0.42 12.94
C GLU A 139 -22.09 1.67 13.48
N LEU A 140 -21.35 2.75 13.77
CA LEU A 140 -21.89 4.00 14.29
C LEU A 140 -22.91 4.64 13.33
N PHE A 141 -22.57 4.72 12.05
CA PHE A 141 -23.42 5.30 11.01
C PHE A 141 -24.39 4.30 10.38
N ARG A 142 -24.40 3.04 10.84
CA ARG A 142 -25.27 1.96 10.33
C ARG A 142 -25.15 1.76 8.82
N VAL A 143 -23.92 1.77 8.31
CA VAL A 143 -23.60 1.54 6.90
C VAL A 143 -22.74 0.29 6.74
N CYS A 144 -22.78 -0.32 5.55
CA CYS A 144 -21.99 -1.52 5.28
C CYS A 144 -20.49 -1.20 5.35
N CYS A 145 -19.69 -2.11 5.91
CA CYS A 145 -18.24 -2.04 5.88
C CYS A 145 -17.68 -3.17 5.00
N VAL A 146 -16.90 -2.79 3.98
CA VAL A 146 -16.26 -3.70 3.02
C VAL A 146 -14.75 -3.63 3.19
N VAL A 147 -14.05 -4.75 3.06
CA VAL A 147 -12.59 -4.76 3.07
C VAL A 147 -12.07 -4.82 1.64
N VAL A 148 -11.15 -3.91 1.30
CA VAL A 148 -10.43 -3.84 0.03
C VAL A 148 -8.93 -3.80 0.29
N ALA A 149 -8.25 -4.93 0.06
CA ALA A 149 -6.83 -5.08 0.36
C ALA A 149 -6.01 -5.49 -0.88
N PRO A 150 -5.03 -4.67 -1.32
CA PRO A 150 -4.15 -5.03 -2.43
C PRO A 150 -3.10 -6.09 -2.06
N TYR A 151 -3.15 -6.61 -0.85
CA TYR A 151 -2.21 -7.58 -0.27
C TYR A 151 -2.97 -8.63 0.54
N VAL A 152 -2.34 -9.79 0.76
CA VAL A 152 -2.82 -10.79 1.71
C VAL A 152 -2.79 -10.20 3.11
N VAL A 153 -3.72 -10.59 3.99
CA VAL A 153 -3.74 -10.17 5.40
C VAL A 153 -2.32 -10.21 5.97
N PRO A 154 -1.76 -9.06 6.40
CA PRO A 154 -0.32 -8.95 6.67
C PRO A 154 0.07 -9.57 8.02
N TYR A 155 -0.91 -10.00 8.82
CA TYR A 155 -0.72 -10.57 10.16
C TYR A 155 -1.76 -11.66 10.45
N SER A 156 -1.30 -12.84 10.87
CA SER A 156 -2.19 -13.88 11.39
C SER A 156 -2.55 -13.61 12.84
N ALA A 157 -3.73 -14.06 13.27
CA ALA A 157 -4.08 -14.03 14.68
C ALA A 157 -3.00 -14.74 15.51
N PRO A 158 -2.57 -14.17 16.65
CA PRO A 158 -1.63 -14.84 17.55
C PRO A 158 -2.15 -16.23 17.94
N SER A 159 -1.25 -17.20 18.11
CA SER A 159 -1.63 -18.59 18.41
C SER A 159 -2.46 -18.76 19.68
N TYR A 160 -2.36 -17.82 20.64
CA TYR A 160 -3.14 -17.82 21.87
C TYR A 160 -4.52 -17.13 21.73
N PHE A 161 -4.75 -16.39 20.64
CA PHE A 161 -5.91 -15.51 20.48
C PHE A 161 -7.23 -16.26 20.64
N GLU A 162 -7.42 -17.37 19.94
CA GLU A 162 -8.66 -18.14 20.02
C GLU A 162 -8.94 -18.65 21.44
N ARG A 163 -7.91 -19.16 22.12
CA ARG A 163 -8.04 -19.65 23.50
C ARG A 163 -8.44 -18.52 24.45
N HIS A 164 -7.80 -17.36 24.31
CA HIS A 164 -8.10 -16.20 25.12
C HIS A 164 -9.52 -15.68 24.84
N PHE A 165 -9.89 -15.53 23.57
CA PHE A 165 -11.22 -15.10 23.15
C PHE A 165 -12.32 -16.01 23.70
N ARG A 166 -12.14 -17.34 23.62
CA ARG A 166 -13.10 -18.31 24.16
C ARG A 166 -13.28 -18.19 25.67
N ASN A 167 -12.23 -17.84 26.41
CA ASN A 167 -12.26 -17.71 27.85
C ASN A 167 -12.91 -16.40 28.30
N GLU A 168 -12.53 -15.27 27.69
CA GLU A 168 -13.03 -13.94 28.06
C GLU A 168 -14.44 -13.67 27.51
N LEU A 169 -14.72 -14.13 26.29
CA LEU A 169 -15.97 -13.86 25.57
C LEU A 169 -16.67 -15.16 25.12
N PRO A 170 -17.00 -16.10 26.04
CA PRO A 170 -17.50 -17.44 25.69
C PRO A 170 -18.82 -17.41 24.92
N LEU A 171 -19.71 -16.50 25.26
CA LEU A 171 -21.00 -16.35 24.59
C LEU A 171 -20.85 -15.78 23.18
N LEU A 172 -19.95 -14.81 22.98
CA LEU A 172 -19.64 -14.25 21.66
C LEU A 172 -18.92 -15.27 20.78
N TYR A 173 -18.01 -16.06 21.35
CA TYR A 173 -17.36 -17.14 20.64
C TYR A 173 -18.39 -18.16 20.13
N LYS A 174 -19.33 -18.59 20.99
CA LYS A 174 -20.44 -19.45 20.60
C LYS A 174 -21.30 -18.82 19.51
N TYR A 175 -21.66 -17.54 19.66
CA TYR A 175 -22.39 -16.79 18.65
C TYR A 175 -21.71 -16.84 17.29
N LEU A 176 -20.39 -16.59 17.21
CA LEU A 176 -19.62 -16.58 15.96
C LEU A 176 -19.42 -17.98 15.35
N GLN A 177 -19.35 -19.02 16.17
CA GLN A 177 -19.25 -20.41 15.73
C GLN A 177 -20.57 -20.93 15.14
N GLU A 178 -21.70 -20.51 15.72
CA GLU A 178 -23.06 -20.90 15.29
C GLU A 178 -23.61 -20.01 14.17
N ALA A 179 -22.80 -19.10 13.62
CA ALA A 179 -23.22 -18.20 12.56
C ALA A 179 -23.55 -18.98 11.26
N PRO A 180 -24.68 -18.68 10.59
CA PRO A 180 -24.97 -19.16 9.25
C PRO A 180 -23.91 -18.72 8.22
N ALA A 181 -23.85 -19.40 7.07
CA ALA A 181 -22.79 -19.22 6.07
C ALA A 181 -22.72 -17.82 5.42
N ASP A 182 -23.82 -17.06 5.46
CA ASP A 182 -23.98 -15.70 4.94
C ASP A 182 -23.76 -14.60 6.00
N LYS A 183 -23.56 -14.99 7.27
CA LYS A 183 -23.41 -14.08 8.41
C LYS A 183 -21.98 -14.02 8.90
N ALA A 184 -21.63 -12.91 9.55
CA ALA A 184 -20.31 -12.75 10.16
C ALA A 184 -20.06 -13.88 11.17
N CYS A 185 -18.94 -14.58 11.01
CA CYS A 185 -18.64 -15.84 11.69
C CYS A 185 -17.20 -15.90 12.22
N TRP A 186 -16.86 -17.00 12.89
CA TRP A 186 -15.51 -17.19 13.44
C TRP A 186 -14.41 -17.18 12.36
N LYS A 187 -14.71 -17.63 11.13
CA LYS A 187 -13.74 -17.58 10.03
C LYS A 187 -13.38 -16.14 9.68
N ASP A 188 -14.33 -15.21 9.69
CA ASP A 188 -14.05 -13.78 9.50
C ASP A 188 -13.12 -13.25 10.59
N VAL A 189 -13.42 -13.62 11.84
CA VAL A 189 -12.66 -13.18 13.01
C VAL A 189 -11.23 -13.66 12.97
N ILE A 190 -11.00 -14.97 12.82
CA ILE A 190 -9.63 -15.51 12.85
C ILE A 190 -8.82 -15.10 11.62
N HIS A 191 -9.48 -14.89 10.47
CA HIS A 191 -8.82 -14.53 9.22
C HIS A 191 -8.35 -13.07 9.23
N TRP A 192 -9.19 -12.14 9.68
CA TRP A 192 -8.83 -10.72 9.59
C TRP A 192 -9.38 -9.82 10.71
N MET A 193 -10.53 -10.13 11.33
CA MET A 193 -11.14 -9.21 12.31
C MET A 193 -10.53 -9.29 13.70
N TRP A 194 -9.65 -10.26 13.97
CA TRP A 194 -9.05 -10.45 15.30
C TRP A 194 -8.48 -9.17 15.95
N PRO A 195 -7.88 -8.19 15.22
CA PRO A 195 -7.38 -6.98 15.85
C PRO A 195 -8.49 -6.11 16.46
N LEU A 196 -9.72 -6.17 15.93
CA LEU A 196 -10.89 -5.44 16.45
C LEU A 196 -11.30 -5.88 17.86
N PHE A 197 -10.80 -7.04 18.31
CA PHE A 197 -11.05 -7.60 19.64
C PHE A 197 -9.86 -7.41 20.59
N SER A 198 -8.84 -6.64 20.18
CA SER A 198 -7.74 -6.27 21.07
C SER A 198 -8.12 -5.09 21.97
N GLU A 199 -7.47 -5.00 23.12
CA GLU A 199 -7.68 -3.94 24.13
C GLU A 199 -7.51 -2.51 23.57
N ASN A 200 -6.86 -2.36 22.42
CA ASN A 200 -6.63 -1.07 21.79
C ASN A 200 -7.90 -0.38 21.25
N TRP A 201 -9.03 -1.07 21.14
CA TRP A 201 -10.27 -0.53 20.57
C TRP A 201 -11.35 -0.24 21.61
N GLU A 202 -11.33 -0.95 22.74
CA GLU A 202 -12.40 -0.92 23.74
C GLU A 202 -12.68 0.50 24.25
N SER A 203 -11.66 1.21 24.72
CA SER A 203 -11.84 2.54 25.30
C SER A 203 -12.36 3.55 24.27
N TRP A 204 -11.80 3.55 23.05
CA TRP A 204 -12.26 4.43 21.97
C TRP A 204 -13.71 4.13 21.57
N ARG A 205 -14.08 2.86 21.38
CA ARG A 205 -15.45 2.48 21.02
C ARG A 205 -16.46 2.90 22.09
N LYS A 206 -16.12 2.68 23.36
CA LYS A 206 -17.02 2.96 24.49
C LYS A 206 -17.11 4.44 24.84
N GLU A 207 -15.97 5.10 25.00
CA GLU A 207 -15.88 6.46 25.54
C GLU A 207 -16.10 7.53 24.45
N ASP A 208 -15.60 7.29 23.24
CA ASP A 208 -15.64 8.30 22.17
C ASP A 208 -16.80 8.05 21.20
N LEU A 209 -17.18 6.79 20.92
CA LEU A 209 -18.26 6.46 19.97
C LEU A 209 -19.58 6.02 20.61
N ASN A 210 -19.62 5.79 21.93
CA ASN A 210 -20.77 5.22 22.64
C ASN A 210 -21.25 3.85 22.06
N LEU A 211 -20.32 3.08 21.49
CA LEU A 211 -20.56 1.72 21.00
C LEU A 211 -20.19 0.67 22.06
N SER A 212 -20.58 -0.57 21.83
CA SER A 212 -20.12 -1.67 22.67
C SER A 212 -18.60 -1.87 22.53
N PRO A 213 -17.87 -2.22 23.61
CA PRO A 213 -16.43 -2.54 23.59
C PRO A 213 -16.01 -3.47 22.45
N TYR A 214 -16.83 -4.49 22.17
CA TYR A 214 -16.57 -5.49 21.14
C TYR A 214 -17.63 -5.44 20.04
N PRO A 215 -17.24 -5.63 18.77
CA PRO A 215 -18.20 -5.85 17.69
C PRO A 215 -19.18 -6.99 18.02
N PHE A 216 -20.41 -6.89 17.48
CA PHE A 216 -21.48 -7.89 17.60
C PHE A 216 -22.08 -8.07 19.01
N THR A 217 -21.82 -7.13 19.92
CA THR A 217 -22.38 -7.14 21.27
C THR A 217 -23.21 -5.89 21.53
N ASP A 218 -24.25 -6.04 22.33
CA ASP A 218 -25.14 -4.94 22.70
C ASP A 218 -24.47 -4.01 23.72
N PRO A 219 -24.50 -2.67 23.53
CA PRO A 219 -23.77 -1.73 24.36
C PRO A 219 -24.29 -1.64 25.81
N VAL A 220 -25.52 -2.10 26.09
CA VAL A 220 -26.12 -2.04 27.43
C VAL A 220 -25.86 -3.33 28.20
N THR A 221 -26.08 -4.48 27.57
CA THR A 221 -26.00 -5.79 28.21
C THR A 221 -24.64 -6.46 28.07
N GLY A 222 -23.83 -6.05 27.09
CA GLY A 222 -22.56 -6.71 26.72
C GLY A 222 -22.76 -8.10 26.12
N LEU A 223 -24.00 -8.50 25.84
CA LEU A 223 -24.33 -9.80 25.27
C LEU A 223 -24.35 -9.72 23.74
N PRO A 224 -24.00 -10.80 23.02
CA PRO A 224 -24.11 -10.83 21.58
C PRO A 224 -25.51 -10.49 21.04
N THR A 225 -25.59 -9.94 19.84
CA THR A 225 -26.87 -9.56 19.21
C THR A 225 -27.45 -10.70 18.37
N TRP A 226 -27.95 -11.78 19.01
CA TRP A 226 -28.46 -12.97 18.30
C TRP A 226 -29.55 -12.70 17.26
N HIS A 227 -30.39 -11.70 17.51
CA HIS A 227 -31.51 -11.35 16.62
C HIS A 227 -31.09 -10.49 15.43
N ASP A 228 -29.88 -9.90 15.47
CA ASP A 228 -29.39 -8.96 14.47
C ASP A 228 -27.95 -9.33 14.09
N ARG A 229 -27.82 -10.41 13.33
CA ARG A 229 -26.54 -10.87 12.80
C ARG A 229 -26.19 -10.11 11.53
N PRO A 230 -25.10 -9.33 11.50
CA PRO A 230 -24.69 -8.67 10.26
C PRO A 230 -24.24 -9.71 9.23
N PRO A 231 -24.35 -9.39 7.93
CA PRO A 231 -23.82 -10.24 6.87
C PRO A 231 -22.30 -10.43 7.03
N SER A 232 -21.78 -11.53 6.49
CA SER A 232 -20.33 -11.72 6.42
C SER A 232 -19.74 -10.59 5.55
N PRO A 233 -18.75 -9.85 6.07
CA PRO A 233 -18.21 -8.68 5.39
C PRO A 233 -17.54 -9.08 4.08
N LEU A 234 -17.84 -8.34 3.01
CA LEU A 234 -17.20 -8.55 1.73
C LEU A 234 -15.71 -8.24 1.85
N LEU A 235 -14.87 -9.19 1.44
CA LEU A 235 -13.41 -9.06 1.47
C LEU A 235 -12.86 -9.20 0.06
N LEU A 236 -12.39 -8.10 -0.53
CA LEU A 236 -11.79 -8.07 -1.85
C LEU A 236 -10.27 -8.01 -1.75
N TYR A 237 -9.61 -8.90 -2.48
CA TYR A 237 -8.17 -8.99 -2.58
C TYR A 237 -7.66 -8.61 -3.97
N GLY A 238 -6.70 -7.69 -3.99
CA GLY A 238 -6.04 -7.17 -5.19
C GLY A 238 -4.76 -7.89 -5.59
N PHE A 239 -4.76 -9.22 -5.56
CA PHE A 239 -3.66 -10.06 -6.06
C PHE A 239 -4.18 -11.15 -7.00
N SER A 240 -3.28 -11.79 -7.75
CA SER A 240 -3.62 -12.90 -8.64
C SER A 240 -3.60 -14.26 -7.93
N LYS A 241 -4.58 -15.12 -8.26
CA LYS A 241 -4.61 -16.53 -7.84
C LYS A 241 -3.48 -17.37 -8.46
N GLU A 242 -2.83 -16.88 -9.51
CA GLU A 242 -1.64 -17.51 -10.08
C GLU A 242 -0.40 -17.35 -9.18
N ILE A 243 -0.44 -16.39 -8.24
CA ILE A 243 0.66 -16.08 -7.32
C ILE A 243 0.34 -16.51 -5.88
N VAL A 244 -0.91 -16.33 -5.45
CA VAL A 244 -1.33 -16.58 -4.07
C VAL A 244 -2.40 -17.66 -4.04
N GLU A 245 -2.10 -18.76 -3.33
CA GLU A 245 -3.08 -19.80 -3.07
C GLU A 245 -4.20 -19.28 -2.15
N CYS A 246 -5.43 -19.73 -2.42
CA CYS A 246 -6.64 -19.30 -1.72
C CYS A 246 -7.31 -20.52 -1.08
N PRO A 247 -6.97 -20.87 0.17
CA PRO A 247 -7.50 -22.07 0.82
C PRO A 247 -8.98 -21.99 1.17
N ASP A 248 -9.65 -23.16 1.23
CA ASP A 248 -11.09 -23.28 1.55
C ASP A 248 -11.47 -22.85 2.97
N TYR A 249 -10.49 -22.66 3.85
CA TYR A 249 -10.72 -22.16 5.20
C TYR A 249 -10.92 -20.64 5.27
N TRP A 250 -10.69 -19.91 4.18
CA TRP A 250 -10.97 -18.48 4.11
C TRP A 250 -12.47 -18.19 4.29
N PRO A 251 -12.82 -16.96 4.68
CA PRO A 251 -14.22 -16.53 4.72
C PRO A 251 -14.94 -16.75 3.39
N SER A 252 -16.22 -17.15 3.47
CA SER A 252 -17.05 -17.42 2.28
C SER A 252 -17.25 -16.19 1.40
N ASN A 253 -17.18 -14.98 1.99
CA ASN A 253 -17.30 -13.72 1.27
C ASN A 253 -15.97 -13.10 0.83
N ALA A 254 -14.86 -13.87 0.89
CA ALA A 254 -13.59 -13.45 0.31
C ALA A 254 -13.61 -13.63 -1.23
N ARG A 255 -13.12 -12.63 -1.95
CA ARG A 255 -12.99 -12.61 -3.41
C ARG A 255 -11.60 -12.14 -3.78
N VAL A 256 -11.02 -12.78 -4.79
CA VAL A 256 -9.72 -12.41 -5.33
C VAL A 256 -9.94 -11.91 -6.74
N CYS A 257 -9.63 -10.63 -6.95
CA CYS A 257 -10.00 -9.91 -8.16
C CYS A 257 -8.90 -9.94 -9.23
N GLY A 258 -7.66 -10.25 -8.85
CA GLY A 258 -6.48 -9.96 -9.66
C GLY A 258 -5.82 -8.66 -9.22
N PHE A 259 -4.64 -8.35 -9.77
CA PHE A 259 -3.89 -7.16 -9.35
C PHE A 259 -4.60 -5.85 -9.72
N TRP A 260 -4.57 -4.90 -8.77
CA TRP A 260 -5.12 -3.55 -8.95
C TRP A 260 -4.06 -2.60 -9.47
N PHE A 261 -3.79 -2.68 -10.77
CA PHE A 261 -2.82 -1.82 -11.42
C PHE A 261 -3.30 -0.37 -11.48
N LEU A 262 -2.36 0.56 -11.26
CA LEU A 262 -2.64 1.98 -11.31
C LEU A 262 -2.72 2.47 -12.75
N PRO A 263 -3.53 3.50 -13.04
CA PRO A 263 -3.43 4.23 -14.30
C PRO A 263 -1.99 4.70 -14.54
N ILE A 264 -1.52 4.61 -15.78
CA ILE A 264 -0.12 4.89 -16.12
C ILE A 264 0.28 6.33 -15.76
N GLU A 265 -0.66 7.26 -15.92
CA GLU A 265 -0.48 8.67 -15.65
C GLU A 265 -0.37 9.01 -14.15
N TRP A 266 -0.69 8.08 -13.25
CA TRP A 266 -0.52 8.25 -11.80
C TRP A 266 0.88 7.84 -11.32
N GLN A 267 1.62 7.11 -12.16
CA GLN A 267 2.89 6.49 -11.78
C GLN A 267 4.11 7.33 -12.16
N PHE A 268 3.93 8.45 -12.86
CA PHE A 268 4.99 9.41 -13.16
C PHE A 268 5.08 10.50 -12.09
N SER A 269 6.26 10.69 -11.51
CA SER A 269 6.51 11.85 -10.62
C SER A 269 6.74 13.15 -11.39
N CYS A 270 7.15 13.07 -12.67
CA CYS A 270 7.38 14.24 -13.52
C CYS A 270 6.11 14.56 -14.33
N GLN A 271 5.65 15.81 -14.23
CA GLN A 271 4.46 16.27 -14.95
C GLN A 271 4.64 16.22 -16.47
N GLU A 272 5.78 16.63 -17.02
CA GLU A 272 6.03 16.60 -18.46
C GLU A 272 6.06 15.17 -19.00
N CYS A 273 6.75 14.24 -18.31
CA CYS A 273 6.74 12.83 -18.68
C CYS A 273 5.32 12.23 -18.64
N ARG A 274 4.51 12.63 -17.67
CA ARG A 274 3.10 12.23 -17.56
C ARG A 274 2.28 12.72 -18.77
N GLU A 275 2.44 13.99 -19.15
CA GLU A 275 1.74 14.58 -20.29
C GLU A 275 2.14 13.89 -21.61
N ILE A 276 3.44 13.64 -21.82
CA ILE A 276 3.94 12.88 -22.96
C ILE A 276 3.33 11.47 -22.99
N SER A 277 3.31 10.75 -21.86
CA SER A 277 2.71 9.42 -21.77
C SER A 277 1.21 9.41 -22.07
N THR A 278 0.50 10.49 -21.72
CA THR A 278 -0.94 10.61 -21.98
C THR A 278 -1.21 10.80 -23.48
N LEU A 279 -0.36 11.59 -24.16
CA LEU A 279 -0.41 11.78 -25.62
C LEU A 279 -0.04 10.50 -26.40
N LEU A 280 0.89 9.70 -25.87
CA LEU A 280 1.23 8.39 -26.44
C LEU A 280 0.05 7.42 -26.36
N SER A 281 -0.63 7.39 -25.22
CA SER A 281 -1.76 6.49 -24.98
C SER A 281 -3.00 6.83 -25.83
N SER A 282 -3.13 8.08 -26.29
CA SER A 282 -4.19 8.51 -27.21
C SER A 282 -3.84 8.33 -28.69
N GLY A 283 -2.69 7.71 -29.01
CA GLY A 283 -2.27 7.37 -30.38
C GLY A 283 -1.67 8.53 -31.18
N HIS A 284 -1.33 9.65 -30.52
CA HIS A 284 -0.78 10.83 -31.21
C HIS A 284 0.74 10.78 -31.43
N LEU A 285 1.47 9.87 -30.76
CA LEU A 285 2.91 9.71 -30.88
C LEU A 285 3.28 8.21 -30.92
N THR A 286 4.34 7.85 -31.64
CA THR A 286 4.82 6.47 -31.79
C THR A 286 6.13 6.20 -31.04
N THR A 287 6.59 7.15 -30.23
CA THR A 287 7.95 7.18 -29.66
C THR A 287 7.95 7.00 -28.14
N ASP A 288 8.84 6.15 -27.61
CA ASP A 288 9.08 6.02 -26.16
C ASP A 288 9.86 7.23 -25.60
N GLU A 289 9.36 8.42 -25.84
CA GLU A 289 10.00 9.68 -25.49
C GLU A 289 9.72 10.07 -24.04
N MET A 290 10.77 10.54 -23.37
CA MET A 290 10.70 11.17 -22.05
C MET A 290 10.99 12.66 -22.23
N CYS A 291 10.68 13.48 -21.22
CA CYS A 291 11.02 14.90 -21.28
C CYS A 291 12.54 15.11 -21.25
N SER A 292 12.99 16.31 -21.61
CA SER A 292 14.41 16.65 -21.70
C SER A 292 15.15 16.45 -20.37
N ALA A 293 14.49 16.69 -19.24
CA ALA A 293 15.05 16.45 -17.90
C ALA A 293 15.33 14.97 -17.60
N HIS A 294 14.65 14.03 -18.27
CA HIS A 294 14.83 12.59 -18.12
C HIS A 294 15.43 11.92 -19.36
N ALA A 295 16.02 12.71 -20.26
CA ALA A 295 16.70 12.22 -21.46
C ALA A 295 17.87 11.27 -21.12
N GLU A 296 18.55 11.47 -19.98
CA GLU A 296 19.62 10.57 -19.53
C GLU A 296 19.12 9.17 -19.21
N LEU A 297 17.96 9.03 -18.56
CA LEU A 297 17.36 7.71 -18.32
C LEU A 297 17.02 7.03 -19.63
N GLN A 298 16.40 7.77 -20.55
CA GLN A 298 16.06 7.25 -21.87
C GLN A 298 17.32 6.80 -22.63
N TYR A 299 18.38 7.61 -22.59
CA TYR A 299 19.69 7.28 -23.15
C TYR A 299 20.27 6.02 -22.50
N PHE A 300 20.27 5.93 -21.17
CA PHE A 300 20.75 4.77 -20.44
C PHE A 300 20.00 3.50 -20.87
N LEU A 301 18.68 3.54 -20.98
CA LEU A 301 17.86 2.41 -21.41
C LEU A 301 18.09 2.01 -22.87
N LYS A 302 18.25 3.00 -23.77
CA LYS A 302 18.41 2.76 -25.22
C LYS A 302 19.84 2.43 -25.63
N THR A 303 20.85 2.78 -24.82
CA THR A 303 22.25 2.54 -25.17
C THR A 303 22.49 1.04 -25.36
N PRO A 304 22.81 0.57 -26.58
CA PRO A 304 22.99 -0.85 -26.88
C PRO A 304 24.30 -1.33 -26.25
N LEU A 305 24.21 -1.79 -25.01
CA LEU A 305 25.24 -2.59 -24.36
C LEU A 305 24.82 -4.06 -24.38
N SER A 306 25.76 -4.96 -24.07
CA SER A 306 25.60 -6.41 -24.23
C SER A 306 24.38 -7.01 -23.50
N MET A 307 23.86 -6.34 -22.47
CA MET A 307 22.68 -6.77 -21.70
C MET A 307 21.79 -5.57 -21.27
N PRO A 308 20.45 -5.75 -21.23
CA PRO A 308 19.54 -4.78 -20.59
C PRO A 308 19.86 -4.61 -19.10
N PRO A 309 19.56 -3.45 -18.50
CA PRO A 309 19.85 -3.21 -17.08
C PRO A 309 18.98 -4.05 -16.15
N ILE A 310 19.46 -4.24 -14.93
CA ILE A 310 18.73 -4.84 -13.81
C ILE A 310 18.13 -3.72 -12.99
N PHE A 311 16.82 -3.76 -12.79
CA PHE A 311 16.14 -2.81 -11.92
C PHE A 311 16.38 -3.15 -10.46
N VAL A 312 16.55 -2.12 -9.62
CA VAL A 312 16.66 -2.23 -8.16
C VAL A 312 15.71 -1.20 -7.56
N GLY A 313 14.69 -1.66 -6.83
CA GLY A 313 13.70 -0.78 -6.21
C GLY A 313 13.21 -1.37 -4.90
N LEU A 314 13.56 -0.73 -3.79
CA LEU A 314 13.19 -1.22 -2.46
C LEU A 314 11.98 -0.51 -1.85
N SER A 315 11.38 0.43 -2.59
CA SER A 315 10.14 1.12 -2.19
C SER A 315 10.28 1.74 -0.77
N SER A 316 9.26 1.63 0.07
CA SER A 316 9.22 2.26 1.40
C SER A 316 10.11 1.59 2.46
N ILE A 317 10.90 0.55 2.14
CA ILE A 317 11.74 -0.17 3.12
C ILE A 317 12.67 0.79 3.90
N GLY A 318 13.20 1.81 3.21
CA GLY A 318 14.11 2.79 3.80
C GLY A 318 13.39 3.65 4.83
N SER A 319 12.26 4.25 4.44
CA SER A 319 11.40 5.04 5.32
C SER A 319 10.83 4.24 6.50
N MET A 320 10.70 2.92 6.35
CA MET A 320 10.30 1.98 7.42
C MET A 320 11.44 1.63 8.39
N GLY A 321 12.66 2.14 8.18
CA GLY A 321 13.79 1.92 9.08
C GLY A 321 14.54 0.60 8.87
N PHE A 322 14.21 -0.14 7.81
CA PHE A 322 14.89 -1.41 7.50
C PHE A 322 16.20 -1.21 6.74
N MET A 323 16.45 -0.03 6.16
CA MET A 323 17.73 0.32 5.53
C MET A 323 18.64 1.06 6.51
N ARG A 324 19.46 0.31 7.25
CA ARG A 324 20.34 0.87 8.27
C ARG A 324 21.58 1.58 7.70
N ASN A 325 22.16 1.07 6.60
CA ASN A 325 23.36 1.63 6.00
C ASN A 325 23.18 1.82 4.48
N PRO A 326 22.65 2.97 4.03
CA PRO A 326 22.44 3.25 2.60
C PRO A 326 23.75 3.29 1.79
N GLN A 327 24.85 3.76 2.37
CA GLN A 327 26.15 3.83 1.69
C GLN A 327 26.69 2.43 1.40
N ALA A 328 26.64 1.51 2.37
CA ALA A 328 27.04 0.12 2.18
C ALA A 328 26.19 -0.57 1.10
N PHE A 329 24.89 -0.27 1.03
CA PHE A 329 24.02 -0.79 -0.01
C PHE A 329 24.48 -0.38 -1.42
N VAL A 330 24.82 0.89 -1.63
CA VAL A 330 25.36 1.36 -2.92
C VAL A 330 26.72 0.72 -3.22
N GLN A 331 27.60 0.58 -2.21
CA GLN A 331 28.91 -0.06 -2.36
C GLN A 331 28.81 -1.55 -2.73
N VAL A 332 27.78 -2.26 -2.27
CA VAL A 332 27.50 -3.64 -2.70
C VAL A 332 27.16 -3.68 -4.20
N LEU A 333 26.31 -2.77 -4.68
CA LEU A 333 26.00 -2.67 -6.12
C LEU A 333 27.25 -2.35 -6.94
N GLN A 334 28.06 -1.40 -6.49
CA GLN A 334 29.35 -1.08 -7.14
C GLN A 334 30.31 -2.27 -7.15
N SER A 335 30.35 -3.05 -6.07
CA SER A 335 31.16 -4.27 -6.01
C SER A 335 30.69 -5.34 -6.99
N VAL A 336 29.38 -5.51 -7.18
CA VAL A 336 28.82 -6.39 -8.22
C VAL A 336 29.21 -5.90 -9.62
N LEU A 337 29.15 -4.59 -9.86
CA LEU A 337 29.60 -4.00 -11.13
C LEU A 337 31.10 -4.23 -11.36
N GLY A 338 31.93 -4.30 -10.32
CA GLY A 338 33.36 -4.59 -10.42
C GLY A 338 33.68 -6.03 -10.86
N ILE A 339 32.79 -6.98 -10.62
CA ILE A 339 33.01 -8.41 -10.90
C ILE A 339 32.10 -8.97 -12.01
N THR A 340 31.20 -8.14 -12.56
CA THR A 340 30.26 -8.55 -13.61
C THR A 340 30.15 -7.49 -14.70
N CYS A 341 29.58 -7.87 -15.84
CA CYS A 341 29.21 -6.94 -16.91
C CYS A 341 27.79 -6.38 -16.75
N TYR A 342 27.19 -6.49 -15.55
CA TYR A 342 25.85 -5.98 -15.31
C TYR A 342 25.79 -4.45 -15.36
N ARG A 343 24.55 -3.96 -15.45
CA ARG A 343 24.16 -2.56 -15.36
C ARG A 343 22.94 -2.48 -14.45
N PHE A 344 22.84 -1.44 -13.64
CA PHE A 344 21.75 -1.27 -12.68
C PHE A 344 21.00 0.03 -12.91
N ILE A 345 19.69 -0.01 -12.68
CA ILE A 345 18.83 1.16 -12.45
C ILE A 345 18.34 1.07 -11.01
N LEU A 346 18.76 1.99 -10.16
CA LEU A 346 18.38 2.08 -8.76
C LEU A 346 17.33 3.16 -8.55
N PHE A 347 16.13 2.78 -8.12
CA PHE A 347 15.10 3.70 -7.65
C PHE A 347 15.16 3.81 -6.13
N THR A 348 15.40 5.02 -5.64
CA THR A 348 15.58 5.30 -4.21
C THR A 348 14.26 5.53 -3.47
N ALA A 349 13.17 5.70 -4.24
CA ALA A 349 11.82 6.00 -3.74
C ALA A 349 11.74 7.27 -2.87
N GLY A 350 12.65 8.22 -3.07
CA GLY A 350 12.71 9.46 -2.28
C GLY A 350 13.23 9.27 -0.86
N TYR A 351 13.89 8.14 -0.56
CA TYR A 351 14.48 7.92 0.75
C TYR A 351 15.76 8.76 0.93
N GLU A 352 15.63 9.86 1.67
CA GLU A 352 16.65 10.90 1.81
C GLU A 352 18.05 10.40 2.23
N PRO A 353 18.20 9.45 3.18
CA PRO A 353 19.51 8.87 3.49
C PRO A 353 20.17 8.11 2.33
N LEU A 354 19.40 7.45 1.47
CA LEU A 354 19.96 6.79 0.28
C LEU A 354 20.29 7.81 -0.82
N ASP A 355 19.45 8.83 -0.99
CA ASP A 355 19.73 9.94 -1.91
C ASP A 355 21.02 10.67 -1.49
N ALA A 356 21.22 10.93 -0.19
CA ALA A 356 22.42 11.55 0.36
C ALA A 356 23.68 10.70 0.10
N ALA A 357 23.61 9.39 0.36
CA ALA A 357 24.73 8.48 0.10
C ALA A 357 25.12 8.42 -1.38
N ILE A 358 24.13 8.46 -2.29
CA ILE A 358 24.38 8.50 -3.74
C ILE A 358 25.06 9.81 -4.14
N GLN A 359 24.63 10.95 -3.58
CA GLN A 359 25.27 12.24 -3.86
C GLN A 359 26.71 12.29 -3.37
N GLU A 360 26.98 11.77 -2.17
CA GLU A 360 28.33 11.73 -1.60
C GLU A 360 29.28 10.96 -2.52
N ILE A 361 28.87 9.75 -2.94
CA ILE A 361 29.63 8.91 -3.88
C ILE A 361 29.83 9.61 -5.24
N ALA A 362 28.80 10.32 -5.74
CA ALA A 362 28.89 11.07 -7.00
C ALA A 362 29.93 12.20 -6.93
N ASN A 363 29.97 12.92 -5.81
CA ASN A 363 30.90 14.03 -5.58
C ASN A 363 32.34 13.55 -5.41
N GLU A 364 32.56 12.40 -4.77
CA GLU A 364 33.89 11.79 -4.65
C GLU A 364 34.47 11.37 -6.01
N ALA A 365 33.61 10.89 -6.93
CA ALA A 365 34.01 10.46 -8.26
C ALA A 365 34.30 11.62 -9.22
N SER A 366 33.74 12.81 -8.97
CA SER A 366 33.79 13.97 -9.88
C SER A 366 34.76 15.03 -9.37
N SER A 367 36.02 15.00 -9.82
CA SER A 367 37.05 15.98 -9.42
C SER A 367 36.86 17.39 -10.02
N ILE A 368 35.83 17.62 -10.85
CA ILE A 368 35.56 18.91 -11.53
C ILE A 368 34.04 19.19 -11.58
N SER A 369 33.63 20.33 -11.01
CA SER A 369 32.38 21.10 -11.24
C SER A 369 31.05 20.71 -10.53
N ASN A 370 30.82 21.30 -9.35
CA ASN A 370 29.73 22.22 -8.91
C ASN A 370 28.32 22.30 -9.58
N GLN A 371 27.81 21.27 -10.24
CA GLN A 371 26.35 21.17 -10.46
C GLN A 371 25.79 20.06 -9.58
N ARG A 372 25.01 20.45 -8.56
CA ARG A 372 24.15 19.50 -7.81
C ARG A 372 23.14 18.93 -8.79
N GLN A 373 23.49 17.85 -9.47
CA GLN A 373 22.57 17.07 -10.28
C GLN A 373 21.47 16.58 -9.32
N LEU A 374 20.23 16.98 -9.55
CA LEU A 374 19.12 16.54 -8.73
C LEU A 374 18.89 15.05 -9.02
N ILE A 375 18.92 14.17 -8.00
CA ILE A 375 18.62 12.73 -8.18
C ILE A 375 17.22 12.52 -8.80
N GLN A 376 16.34 13.50 -8.64
CA GLN A 376 15.03 13.54 -9.31
C GLN A 376 15.10 13.58 -10.85
N ASN A 377 16.24 13.98 -11.43
CA ASN A 377 16.50 13.97 -12.88
C ASN A 377 17.36 12.78 -13.31
N GLY A 378 17.96 12.07 -12.35
CA GLY A 378 18.88 10.97 -12.59
C GLY A 378 20.33 11.33 -12.30
N ILE A 379 21.08 10.38 -11.77
CA ILE A 379 22.55 10.45 -11.64
C ILE A 379 23.14 9.15 -12.16
N THR A 380 24.18 9.25 -12.97
CA THR A 380 24.91 8.09 -13.46
C THR A 380 26.25 7.94 -12.76
N LEU A 381 26.49 6.76 -12.18
CA LEU A 381 27.70 6.38 -11.45
C LEU A 381 28.42 5.21 -12.13
N SER A 382 29.64 4.93 -11.67
CA SER A 382 30.43 3.73 -12.01
C SER A 382 30.58 3.51 -13.52
N ASP A 383 31.19 4.49 -14.19
CA ASP A 383 31.49 4.48 -15.63
C ASP A 383 30.25 4.26 -16.52
N GLY A 384 29.11 4.84 -16.15
CA GLY A 384 27.90 4.73 -16.97
C GLY A 384 27.07 3.46 -16.73
N ARG A 385 27.33 2.69 -15.66
CA ARG A 385 26.68 1.40 -15.42
C ARG A 385 25.69 1.36 -14.26
N LEU A 386 25.66 2.38 -13.41
CA LEU A 386 24.67 2.53 -12.34
C LEU A 386 23.90 3.83 -12.55
N PHE A 387 22.62 3.75 -12.90
CA PHE A 387 21.74 4.89 -12.97
C PHE A 387 20.87 4.96 -11.71
N CYS A 388 20.90 6.08 -10.98
CA CYS A 388 20.16 6.30 -9.75
C CYS A 388 19.07 7.35 -9.97
N PHE A 389 17.86 7.10 -9.45
CA PHE A 389 16.70 7.95 -9.66
C PHE A 389 15.78 7.98 -8.43
N SER A 390 15.33 9.17 -8.03
CA SER A 390 14.48 9.37 -6.86
C SER A 390 12.99 9.52 -7.23
N GLY A 391 12.71 9.77 -8.50
CA GLY A 391 11.35 9.88 -9.02
C GLY A 391 10.64 8.53 -9.19
N MET A 392 9.44 8.60 -9.76
CA MET A 392 8.59 7.46 -10.09
C MET A 392 8.33 7.41 -11.60
N ILE A 393 8.37 6.20 -12.14
CA ILE A 393 8.06 5.86 -13.53
C ILE A 393 7.24 4.57 -13.51
N PRO A 394 6.23 4.41 -14.39
CA PRO A 394 5.44 3.20 -14.46
C PRO A 394 6.30 1.96 -14.68
N TYR A 395 6.12 0.95 -13.83
CA TYR A 395 6.86 -0.31 -13.96
C TYR A 395 6.45 -1.11 -15.20
N THR A 396 5.20 -0.98 -15.63
CA THR A 396 4.72 -1.53 -16.91
C THR A 396 5.49 -0.98 -18.11
N TRP A 397 6.01 0.24 -18.00
CA TRP A 397 6.92 0.81 -18.98
C TRP A 397 8.37 0.40 -18.70
N LEU A 398 8.85 0.47 -17.46
CA LEU A 398 10.27 0.21 -17.18
C LEU A 398 10.68 -1.27 -17.34
N PHE A 399 9.89 -2.21 -16.81
CA PHE A 399 10.29 -3.61 -16.68
C PHE A 399 10.50 -4.36 -18.01
N PRO A 400 9.71 -4.12 -19.08
CA PRO A 400 10.01 -4.67 -20.41
C PRO A 400 11.41 -4.30 -20.96
N ARG A 401 12.03 -3.25 -20.41
CA ARG A 401 13.37 -2.75 -20.78
C ARG A 401 14.45 -3.22 -19.81
N CYS A 402 14.11 -4.06 -18.82
CA CYS A 402 15.03 -4.61 -17.85
C CYS A 402 15.22 -6.12 -18.04
N ALA A 403 16.39 -6.64 -17.66
CA ALA A 403 16.69 -8.07 -17.73
C ALA A 403 16.12 -8.83 -16.52
N ALA A 404 16.09 -8.18 -15.36
CA ALA A 404 15.57 -8.68 -14.10
C ALA A 404 15.23 -7.49 -13.17
N ALA A 405 14.52 -7.76 -12.08
CA ALA A 405 14.18 -6.79 -11.04
C ALA A 405 14.58 -7.33 -9.66
N ILE A 406 15.19 -6.46 -8.85
CA ILE A 406 15.53 -6.67 -7.45
C ILE A 406 14.61 -5.77 -6.64
N HIS A 407 13.79 -6.37 -5.79
CA HIS A 407 12.85 -5.64 -4.94
C HIS A 407 12.75 -6.30 -3.57
N HIS A 408 12.15 -5.60 -2.62
CA HIS A 408 12.00 -6.03 -1.23
C HIS A 408 11.23 -7.35 -1.04
N GLY A 409 10.51 -7.84 -2.06
CA GLY A 409 9.80 -9.12 -2.06
C GLY A 409 10.68 -10.34 -2.34
N GLY A 410 12.00 -10.19 -2.45
CA GLY A 410 12.98 -11.27 -2.37
C GLY A 410 13.67 -11.28 -1.01
N SER A 411 13.15 -12.06 -0.05
CA SER A 411 13.59 -12.03 1.34
C SER A 411 15.08 -12.36 1.56
N GLY A 412 15.70 -13.18 0.71
CA GLY A 412 17.09 -13.64 0.91
C GLY A 412 18.18 -12.63 0.57
N SER A 413 18.16 -12.03 -0.63
CA SER A 413 19.22 -11.14 -1.12
C SER A 413 19.09 -9.71 -0.61
N THR A 414 17.86 -9.24 -0.41
CA THR A 414 17.60 -7.95 0.26
C THR A 414 17.99 -8.04 1.74
N ALA A 415 17.67 -9.13 2.45
CA ALA A 415 18.16 -9.33 3.81
C ALA A 415 19.68 -9.38 3.87
N ALA A 416 20.36 -10.15 3.00
CA ALA A 416 21.82 -10.22 3.00
C ALA A 416 22.52 -8.87 2.77
N ALA A 417 21.95 -7.99 1.91
CA ALA A 417 22.47 -6.64 1.69
C ALA A 417 22.16 -5.68 2.85
N LEU A 418 20.99 -5.82 3.49
CA LEU A 418 20.59 -5.03 4.66
C LEU A 418 21.31 -5.46 5.96
N TYR A 419 21.69 -6.74 6.07
CA TYR A 419 22.45 -7.33 7.18
C TYR A 419 23.97 -7.11 7.09
N ALA A 420 24.46 -6.37 6.09
CA ALA A 420 25.87 -5.96 6.03
C ALA A 420 26.15 -4.88 7.12
N GLU A 421 25.96 -5.24 8.38
CA GLU A 421 26.01 -4.38 9.57
C GLU A 421 27.42 -4.16 10.11
N ASN A 422 28.48 -4.50 9.38
CA ASN A 422 29.85 -4.20 9.83
C ASN A 422 30.72 -3.76 8.66
N THR A 423 31.27 -2.55 8.80
CA THR A 423 32.16 -1.83 7.91
C THR A 423 33.54 -2.52 7.82
N ILE A 424 33.57 -3.72 7.24
CA ILE A 424 34.79 -4.42 6.86
C ILE A 424 34.57 -4.90 5.42
N GLY A 425 35.46 -4.55 4.50
CA GLY A 425 35.31 -4.84 3.05
C GLY A 425 35.10 -6.33 2.69
N THR A 426 35.29 -7.25 3.64
CA THR A 426 34.90 -8.66 3.53
C THR A 426 33.38 -8.86 3.48
N SER A 427 32.59 -8.10 4.25
CA SER A 427 31.12 -8.20 4.28
C SER A 427 30.49 -7.74 2.95
N ILE A 428 30.95 -6.61 2.41
CA ILE A 428 30.47 -6.07 1.12
C ILE A 428 30.76 -7.03 -0.04
N ARG A 429 31.97 -7.61 -0.09
CA ARG A 429 32.32 -8.59 -1.13
C ARG A 429 31.49 -9.86 -1.04
N VAL A 430 31.24 -10.37 0.16
CA VAL A 430 30.37 -11.54 0.36
C VAL A 430 28.95 -11.23 -0.10
N ALA A 431 28.38 -10.09 0.31
CA ALA A 431 27.06 -9.65 -0.13
C ALA A 431 26.99 -9.49 -1.66
N ALA A 432 28.02 -8.90 -2.28
CA ALA A 432 28.11 -8.76 -3.73
C ALA A 432 28.16 -10.12 -4.45
N ASN A 433 28.90 -11.09 -3.94
CA ASN A 433 28.94 -12.43 -4.52
C ASN A 433 27.58 -13.14 -4.42
N VAL A 434 26.91 -13.05 -3.27
CA VAL A 434 25.55 -13.61 -3.08
C VAL A 434 24.57 -12.94 -4.03
N LEU A 435 24.62 -11.61 -4.16
CA LEU A 435 23.76 -10.85 -5.06
C LEU A 435 24.02 -11.20 -6.53
N SER A 436 25.29 -11.32 -6.93
CA SER A 436 25.69 -11.72 -8.27
C SER A 436 25.16 -13.11 -8.64
N GLN A 437 25.28 -14.08 -7.73
CA GLN A 437 24.75 -15.43 -7.93
C GLN A 437 23.22 -15.44 -8.02
N ALA A 438 22.53 -14.71 -7.15
CA ALA A 438 21.08 -14.61 -7.20
C ALA A 438 20.57 -13.99 -8.52
N ILE A 439 21.27 -12.97 -9.02
CA ILE A 439 20.99 -12.38 -10.35
C ILE A 439 21.22 -13.43 -11.44
N HIS A 440 22.33 -14.17 -11.39
CA HIS A 440 22.63 -15.21 -12.36
C HIS A 440 21.51 -16.27 -12.43
N ASP A 441 21.06 -16.75 -11.27
CA ASP A 441 19.99 -17.74 -11.16
C ASP A 441 18.64 -17.19 -11.67
N ALA A 442 18.32 -15.94 -11.32
CA ALA A 442 17.11 -15.26 -11.79
C ALA A 442 17.10 -15.05 -13.32
N LEU A 443 18.28 -14.88 -13.92
CA LEU A 443 18.43 -14.73 -15.37
C LEU A 443 18.42 -16.06 -16.13
N SER A 444 18.35 -17.20 -15.43
CA SER A 444 18.35 -18.52 -16.07
C SER A 444 17.15 -18.70 -17.03
N PRO A 445 17.32 -19.44 -18.14
CA PRO A 445 16.24 -19.67 -19.12
C PRO A 445 14.98 -20.27 -18.49
N ARG A 446 15.14 -21.15 -17.49
CA ARG A 446 14.03 -21.79 -16.77
C ARG A 446 13.18 -20.76 -16.02
N VAL A 447 13.82 -19.86 -15.27
CA VAL A 447 13.13 -18.82 -14.49
C VAL A 447 12.44 -17.83 -15.45
N LYS A 448 13.13 -17.40 -16.52
CA LYS A 448 12.54 -16.51 -17.53
C LYS A 448 11.32 -17.13 -18.23
N ALA A 449 11.41 -18.40 -18.63
CA ALA A 449 10.30 -19.10 -19.27
C ALA A 449 9.09 -19.19 -18.34
N ARG A 450 9.30 -19.52 -17.06
CA ARG A 450 8.23 -19.60 -16.06
C ARG A 450 7.62 -18.22 -15.77
N ALA A 451 8.44 -17.18 -15.64
CA ALA A 451 7.96 -15.82 -15.46
C ALA A 451 7.08 -15.35 -16.63
N LEU A 452 7.47 -15.67 -17.87
CA LEU A 452 6.69 -15.36 -19.07
C LEU A 452 5.35 -16.12 -19.10
N GLU A 453 5.33 -17.40 -18.69
CA GLU A 453 4.10 -18.19 -18.60
C GLU A 453 3.10 -17.57 -17.61
N ILE A 454 3.56 -17.21 -16.42
CA ILE A 454 2.72 -16.58 -15.39
C ILE A 454 2.26 -15.19 -15.84
N CYS A 455 3.17 -14.40 -16.43
CA CYS A 455 2.86 -13.07 -16.97
C CYS A 455 1.70 -13.10 -17.98
N LYS A 456 1.69 -14.09 -18.89
CA LYS A 456 0.60 -14.27 -19.88
C LYS A 456 -0.76 -14.54 -19.25
N ARG A 457 -0.80 -15.22 -18.10
CA ARG A 457 -2.05 -15.50 -17.38
C ARG A 457 -2.54 -14.26 -16.67
N ILE A 458 -1.65 -13.58 -15.95
CA ILE A 458 -1.96 -12.33 -15.23
C ILE A 458 -2.35 -11.20 -16.19
N SER A 459 -1.78 -11.14 -17.40
CA SER A 459 -2.11 -10.09 -18.38
C SER A 459 -3.55 -10.11 -18.88
N LEU A 460 -4.31 -11.19 -18.59
CA LEU A 460 -5.72 -11.30 -18.91
C LEU A 460 -6.62 -10.78 -17.78
N GLU A 461 -6.06 -10.50 -16.62
CA GLU A 461 -6.78 -10.00 -15.45
C GLU A 461 -6.97 -8.48 -15.55
N ASP A 462 -8.17 -8.01 -15.21
CA ASP A 462 -8.44 -6.62 -14.89
C ASP A 462 -9.02 -6.56 -13.47
N GLY A 463 -8.11 -6.54 -12.50
CA GLY A 463 -8.51 -6.61 -11.09
C GLY A 463 -9.27 -5.38 -10.61
N VAL A 464 -9.05 -4.21 -11.22
CA VAL A 464 -9.77 -2.98 -10.86
C VAL A 464 -11.22 -3.10 -11.32
N SER A 465 -11.45 -3.46 -12.58
CA SER A 465 -12.80 -3.64 -13.10
C SER A 465 -13.54 -4.77 -12.40
N GLU A 466 -12.89 -5.90 -12.09
CA GLU A 466 -13.53 -7.00 -11.36
C GLU A 466 -13.90 -6.59 -9.93
N ALA A 467 -13.04 -5.83 -9.24
CA ALA A 467 -13.37 -5.32 -7.90
C ALA A 467 -14.57 -4.35 -7.94
N VAL A 468 -14.62 -3.41 -8.90
CA VAL A 468 -15.76 -2.49 -9.07
C VAL A 468 -17.04 -3.25 -9.38
N LYS A 469 -16.98 -4.26 -10.25
CA LYS A 469 -18.11 -5.13 -10.57
C LYS A 469 -18.65 -5.84 -9.32
N ILE A 470 -17.77 -6.45 -8.51
CA ILE A 470 -18.19 -7.15 -7.28
C ILE A 470 -18.78 -6.16 -6.28
N LEU A 471 -18.16 -4.98 -6.08
CA LEU A 471 -18.71 -3.94 -5.20
C LEU A 471 -20.14 -3.58 -5.59
N LYS A 472 -20.41 -3.36 -6.88
CA LYS A 472 -21.76 -3.05 -7.38
C LYS A 472 -22.76 -4.16 -7.12
N GLU A 473 -22.36 -5.41 -7.40
CA GLU A 473 -23.24 -6.57 -7.23
C GLU A 473 -23.62 -6.77 -5.76
N GLU A 474 -22.68 -6.59 -4.83
CA GLU A 474 -22.92 -6.88 -3.41
C GLU A 474 -23.58 -5.70 -2.67
N ILE A 475 -23.19 -4.46 -2.98
CA ILE A 475 -23.83 -3.28 -2.39
C ILE A 475 -25.25 -3.11 -2.94
N GLY A 476 -25.48 -3.43 -4.22
CA GLY A 476 -26.80 -3.44 -4.84
C GLY A 476 -27.66 -4.68 -4.53
N ARG A 477 -27.14 -5.69 -3.82
CA ARG A 477 -27.90 -6.87 -3.35
C ARG A 477 -28.36 -6.75 -1.90
N THR A 478 -27.94 -5.71 -1.17
CA THR A 478 -28.37 -5.50 0.23
C THR A 478 -29.79 -4.88 0.30
N ILE A 479 -30.67 -5.34 -0.61
CA ILE A 479 -32.04 -4.87 -0.87
C ILE A 479 -33.04 -5.93 -0.44
#